data_AF-A0A6J7FEX7-F1
#
_entry.id   AF-A0A6J7FEX7-F1
#
_cell.length_a   1.000
_cell.length_b   1.000
_cell.length_c   1.000
_cell.angle_alpha   90.00
_cell.angle_beta   90.00
_cell.angle_gamma   90.00
#
_symmetry.space_group_name_H-M   'P 1'
#
loop_
_entity.id
_entity.type
_entity.pdbx_description
1 polymer ?
#
loop_
_entity_poly.entity_id
_entity_poly.type
_entity_poly.pdbx_seq_one_letter_code
_entity_poly.pdbx_strand_id
1 'polypeptide(L)'
;MSDDQEPADLEELARRAKLAERRHQALEDVGGLLSIADIAERWGVDAETVRTHRKRRDDFPEPIGTIGRSEVWTAAAIDLWRATPRKRGPKPGSRRK
;
A
#
# COMPACT_ATOMS: atom_id res chain seq x y z
N MET A 1 -22.68 -46.05 9.07
CA MET A 1 -22.02 -45.79 7.77
C MET A 1 -22.02 -44.28 7.56
N SER A 2 -20.94 -43.62 7.99
CA SER A 2 -20.73 -42.19 7.79
C SER A 2 -19.22 -42.00 7.67
N ASP A 3 -18.70 -42.17 6.46
CA ASP A 3 -17.26 -42.07 6.17
C ASP A 3 -16.99 -41.52 4.75
N ASP A 4 -17.91 -40.70 4.22
CA ASP A 4 -17.87 -40.24 2.81
C ASP A 4 -17.81 -38.70 2.66
N GLN A 5 -17.53 -37.94 3.73
CA GLN A 5 -17.40 -36.46 3.68
C GLN A 5 -15.98 -35.91 3.84
N GLU A 6 -15.00 -36.71 4.27
CA GLU A 6 -13.63 -36.23 4.59
C GLU A 6 -12.76 -35.75 3.39
N PRO A 7 -12.87 -36.23 2.14
CA PRO A 7 -11.91 -35.82 1.11
C PRO A 7 -12.18 -34.41 0.54
N ALA A 8 -13.44 -33.96 0.50
CA ALA A 8 -13.82 -32.68 -0.09
C ALA A 8 -13.41 -31.49 0.80
N ASP A 9 -13.52 -31.65 2.12
CA ASP A 9 -13.15 -30.61 3.08
C ASP A 9 -11.64 -30.37 3.12
N LEU A 10 -10.83 -31.44 3.00
CA LEU A 10 -9.36 -31.35 2.93
C LEU A 10 -8.86 -30.70 1.63
N GLU A 11 -9.49 -31.02 0.50
CA GLU A 11 -9.11 -30.43 -0.79
C GLU A 11 -9.46 -28.93 -0.86
N GLU A 12 -10.63 -28.54 -0.33
CA GLU A 12 -11.04 -27.14 -0.24
C GLU A 12 -10.16 -26.35 0.74
N LEU A 13 -9.79 -26.94 1.87
CA LEU A 13 -8.81 -26.35 2.79
C LEU A 13 -7.44 -26.16 2.12
N ALA A 14 -6.96 -27.13 1.35
CA ALA A 14 -5.71 -27.01 0.61
C ALA A 14 -5.75 -25.90 -0.45
N ARG A 15 -6.88 -25.74 -1.17
CA ARG A 15 -7.09 -24.64 -2.12
C ARG A 15 -7.09 -23.28 -1.42
N ARG A 16 -7.77 -23.17 -0.28
CA ARG A 16 -7.78 -21.97 0.57
C ARG A 16 -6.38 -21.63 1.09
N ALA A 17 -5.61 -22.61 1.55
CA ALA A 17 -4.24 -22.43 2.00
C ALA A 17 -3.34 -21.92 0.87
N LYS A 18 -3.41 -22.54 -0.31
CA LYS A 18 -2.63 -22.12 -1.48
C LYS A 18 -2.98 -20.71 -1.96
N LEU A 19 -4.25 -20.30 -1.83
CA LEU A 19 -4.68 -18.93 -2.11
C LEU A 19 -4.13 -17.94 -1.06
N ALA A 20 -4.15 -18.31 0.21
CA ALA A 20 -3.59 -17.49 1.29
C ALA A 20 -2.08 -17.29 1.12
N GLU A 21 -1.36 -18.35 0.78
CA GLU A 21 0.08 -18.31 0.50
C GLU A 21 0.41 -17.41 -0.69
N ARG A 22 -0.34 -17.51 -1.79
CA ARG A 22 -0.20 -16.59 -2.94
C ARG A 22 -0.45 -15.13 -2.54
N ARG A 23 -1.44 -14.87 -1.69
CA ARG A 23 -1.70 -13.52 -1.19
C ARG A 23 -0.58 -13.02 -0.29
N HIS A 24 -0.06 -13.87 0.59
CA HIS A 24 1.08 -13.53 1.45
C HIS A 24 2.31 -13.18 0.61
N GLN A 25 2.66 -14.03 -0.36
CA GLN A 25 3.78 -13.77 -1.26
C GLN A 25 3.61 -12.46 -2.03
N ALA A 26 2.41 -12.20 -2.57
CA ALA A 26 2.14 -10.94 -3.26
C ALA A 26 2.27 -9.71 -2.35
N LEU A 27 1.96 -9.85 -1.04
CA LEU A 27 2.17 -8.78 -0.05
C LEU A 27 3.65 -8.57 0.27
N GLU A 28 4.45 -9.63 0.35
CA GLU A 28 5.90 -9.53 0.51
C GLU A 28 6.56 -8.87 -0.71
N ASP A 29 6.16 -9.27 -1.92
CA ASP A 29 6.70 -8.74 -3.18
C ASP A 29 6.46 -7.21 -3.32
N VAL A 30 5.34 -6.70 -2.80
CA VAL A 30 5.05 -5.25 -2.79
C VAL A 30 5.66 -4.51 -1.58
N GLY A 31 6.42 -5.21 -0.73
CA GLY A 31 7.07 -4.66 0.46
C GLY A 31 6.13 -4.44 1.65
N GLY A 32 4.96 -5.07 1.64
CA GLY A 32 3.96 -5.00 2.71
C GLY A 32 2.95 -3.86 2.57
N LEU A 33 2.03 -3.84 3.54
CA LEU A 33 1.04 -2.77 3.71
C LEU A 33 1.56 -1.74 4.71
N LEU A 34 1.52 -0.48 4.31
CA LEU A 34 1.97 0.65 5.11
C LEU A 34 0.80 1.52 5.50
N SER A 35 0.71 1.87 6.79
CA SER A 35 -0.09 2.99 7.28
C SER A 35 0.67 4.32 7.10
N ILE A 36 0.02 5.45 7.41
CA ILE A 36 0.72 6.75 7.44
C ILE A 36 1.91 6.77 8.40
N ALA A 37 1.83 6.06 9.53
CA ALA A 37 2.93 6.00 10.50
C ALA A 37 4.12 5.24 9.91
N ASP A 38 3.86 4.09 9.26
CA ASP A 38 4.91 3.28 8.63
C ASP A 38 5.57 4.04 7.45
N ILE A 39 4.77 4.77 6.67
CA ILE A 39 5.30 5.65 5.61
C ILE A 39 6.22 6.72 6.21
N ALA A 40 5.81 7.34 7.32
CA ALA A 40 6.56 8.39 7.98
C ALA A 40 7.92 7.88 8.51
N GLU A 41 7.91 6.74 9.18
CA GLU A 41 9.12 6.05 9.65
C GLU A 41 10.02 5.67 8.48
N ARG A 42 9.48 5.01 7.45
CA ARG A 42 10.20 4.62 6.23
C ARG A 42 10.83 5.83 5.54
N TRP A 43 10.18 6.98 5.61
CA TRP A 43 10.66 8.21 4.97
C TRP A 43 11.59 9.05 5.83
N GLY A 44 11.71 8.76 7.13
CA GLY A 44 12.43 9.56 8.11
C GLY A 44 11.82 10.94 8.34
N VAL A 45 10.49 11.04 8.33
CA VAL A 45 9.75 12.32 8.49
C VAL A 45 8.59 12.18 9.48
N ASP A 46 7.99 13.29 9.88
CA ASP A 46 6.78 13.28 10.70
C ASP A 46 5.55 12.77 9.95
N ALA A 47 4.65 12.08 10.66
CA ALA A 47 3.37 11.62 10.12
C ALA A 47 2.50 12.77 9.59
N GLU A 48 2.60 13.98 10.17
CA GLU A 48 1.92 15.16 9.65
C GLU A 48 2.44 15.59 8.26
N THR A 49 3.72 15.38 7.98
CA THR A 49 4.30 15.62 6.64
C THR A 49 3.66 14.69 5.61
N VAL A 50 3.49 13.41 5.95
CA VAL A 50 2.81 12.43 5.09
C VAL A 50 1.34 12.81 4.88
N ARG A 51 0.61 13.16 5.95
CA ARG A 51 -0.78 13.66 5.86
C ARG A 51 -0.90 14.90 4.97
N THR A 52 0.06 15.82 5.08
CA THR A 52 0.12 17.03 4.26
C THR A 52 0.35 16.70 2.80
N HIS A 53 1.26 15.77 2.50
CA HIS A 53 1.44 15.28 1.14
C HIS A 53 0.15 14.71 0.58
N ARG A 54 -0.46 13.76 1.29
CA ARG A 54 -1.73 13.17 0.87
C ARG A 54 -2.83 14.20 0.63
N LYS A 55 -2.96 15.21 1.51
CA LYS A 55 -4.02 16.23 1.40
C LYS A 55 -3.77 17.22 0.26
N ARG A 56 -2.51 17.53 -0.07
CA ARG A 56 -2.14 18.64 -0.97
C ARG A 56 -1.62 18.20 -2.33
N ARG A 57 -1.44 16.88 -2.55
CA ARG A 57 -0.86 16.33 -3.76
C ARG A 57 -1.88 15.42 -4.40
N ASP A 58 -2.45 15.88 -5.50
CA ASP A 58 -3.42 15.11 -6.29
C ASP A 58 -2.78 13.84 -6.89
N ASP A 59 -1.46 13.82 -7.00
CA ASP A 59 -0.68 12.67 -7.46
C ASP A 59 -0.27 11.71 -6.34
N PHE A 60 -0.61 11.98 -5.07
CA PHE A 60 -0.30 11.06 -3.97
C PHE A 60 -1.02 9.71 -4.19
N PRO A 61 -0.40 8.56 -3.88
CA PRO A 61 -1.02 7.27 -4.11
C PRO A 61 -2.35 7.12 -3.40
N GLU A 62 -3.34 6.57 -4.09
CA GLU A 62 -4.61 6.19 -3.48
C GLU A 62 -4.39 5.00 -2.52
N PRO A 63 -5.07 4.98 -1.36
CA PRO A 63 -5.00 3.84 -0.46
C PRO A 63 -5.68 2.63 -1.12
N ILE A 64 -5.11 1.44 -0.91
CA ILE A 64 -5.70 0.19 -1.40
C ILE A 64 -6.90 -0.25 -0.56
N GLY A 65 -7.08 0.37 0.62
CA GLY A 65 -8.18 0.10 1.52
C GLY A 65 -7.90 0.63 2.93
N THR A 66 -8.65 0.10 3.88
CA THR A 66 -8.57 0.45 5.30
C THR A 66 -8.44 -0.79 6.17
N ILE A 67 -7.52 -0.75 7.14
CA ILE A 67 -7.45 -1.71 8.23
C ILE A 67 -7.93 -0.99 9.49
N GLY A 68 -9.09 -1.41 10.01
CA GLY A 68 -9.79 -0.67 11.05
C GLY A 68 -10.20 0.73 10.56
N ARG A 69 -9.62 1.78 11.15
CA ARG A 69 -9.83 3.19 10.76
C ARG A 69 -8.65 3.80 10.00
N SER A 70 -7.59 3.01 9.77
CA SER A 70 -6.36 3.48 9.14
C SER A 70 -6.35 3.08 7.67
N GLU A 71 -6.17 4.05 6.79
CA GLU A 71 -5.89 3.78 5.39
C GLU A 71 -4.51 3.17 5.22
N VAL A 72 -4.42 2.28 4.24
CA VAL A 72 -3.19 1.52 3.96
C VAL A 72 -2.83 1.61 2.48
N TRP A 73 -1.52 1.65 2.23
CA TRP A 73 -0.91 1.67 0.92
C TRP A 73 0.04 0.49 0.77
N THR A 74 0.34 0.11 -0.46
CA THR A 74 1.48 -0.79 -0.69
C THR A 74 2.78 -0.01 -0.61
N ALA A 75 3.84 -0.62 -0.08
CA ALA A 75 5.15 0.03 -0.03
C ALA A 75 5.66 0.39 -1.43
N ALA A 76 5.45 -0.50 -2.41
CA ALA A 76 5.80 -0.26 -3.81
C ALA A 76 5.18 1.04 -4.40
N ALA A 77 3.90 1.31 -4.14
CA ALA A 77 3.24 2.51 -4.67
C ALA A 77 3.79 3.80 -4.03
N ILE A 78 4.05 3.76 -2.73
CA ILE A 78 4.62 4.86 -1.96
C ILE A 78 6.06 5.17 -2.42
N ASP A 79 6.88 4.14 -2.59
CA ASP A 79 8.27 4.29 -3.02
C ASP A 79 8.36 4.78 -4.48
N LEU A 80 7.52 4.24 -5.37
CA LEU A 80 7.43 4.70 -6.76
C LEU A 80 7.04 6.18 -6.85
N TRP A 81 6.02 6.59 -6.10
CA TRP A 81 5.59 7.99 -6.07
C TRP A 81 6.68 8.92 -5.54
N ARG A 82 7.43 8.49 -4.53
CA ARG A 82 8.51 9.31 -3.95
C ARG A 82 9.71 9.42 -4.89
N ALA A 83 10.03 8.37 -5.63
CA ALA A 83 11.10 8.36 -6.63
C ALA A 83 10.74 9.15 -7.91
N THR A 84 9.44 9.33 -8.19
CA THR A 84 8.98 10.02 -9.40
C THR A 84 9.36 11.51 -9.36
N PRO A 85 10.14 12.02 -10.34
CA PRO A 85 10.50 13.42 -10.40
C PRO A 85 9.25 14.27 -10.63
N ARG A 86 8.90 15.11 -9.65
CA ARG A 86 7.78 16.02 -9.79
C ARG A 86 8.17 17.14 -10.74
N LYS A 87 7.41 17.33 -11.82
CA LYS A 87 7.54 18.52 -12.68
C LYS A 87 7.37 19.74 -11.78
N ARG A 88 8.46 20.44 -11.49
CA ARG A 88 8.39 21.74 -10.83
C ARG A 88 7.64 22.66 -11.78
N GLY A 89 6.43 23.07 -11.40
CA GLY A 89 5.76 24.17 -12.09
C GLY A 89 6.69 25.38 -12.16
N PRO A 90 6.57 26.24 -13.18
CA PRO A 90 7.40 27.44 -13.28
C PRO A 90 7.33 28.22 -11.97
N LYS A 91 8.51 28.58 -11.45
CA LYS A 91 8.66 29.27 -10.17
C LYS A 91 7.78 30.54 -10.22
N PRO A 92 6.81 30.73 -9.31
CA PRO A 92 6.02 31.95 -9.29
C PRO A 92 6.98 33.13 -9.07
N GLY A 93 7.17 33.96 -10.10
CA GLY A 93 8.06 35.13 -10.07
C GLY A 93 9.20 35.17 -11.10
N SER A 94 9.41 34.17 -11.95
CA SER A 94 10.47 34.25 -13.00
C SER A 94 10.13 35.14 -14.19
N ARG A 95 8.99 35.84 -14.18
CA ARG A 95 8.64 36.85 -15.18
C ARG A 95 8.89 38.24 -14.59
N ARG A 96 10.17 38.58 -14.38
CA ARG A 96 10.57 39.99 -14.23
C ARG A 96 10.73 40.59 -15.63
N LYS A 97 9.98 41.65 -15.87
CA LYS A 97 10.03 42.50 -17.06
C LYS A 97 11.21 43.45 -16.96
#